data_AF-A0A4Q1ABX6-F1
#
_entry.id   AF-A0A4Q1ABX6-F1
#
_cell.length_a   1.000
_cell.length_b   1.000
_cell.length_c   1.000
_cell.angle_alpha   90.00
_cell.angle_beta   90.00
_cell.angle_gamma   90.00
#
_symmetry.space_group_name_H-M   'P 1'
#
loop_
_entity.id
_entity.type
_entity.pdbx_description
1 polymer ?
#
loop_
_entity_poly.entity_id
_entity_poly.type
_entity_poly.pdbx_seq_one_letter_code
_entity_poly.pdbx_strand_id
1 'polypeptide(L)'
;PFTLEELNKAQVELLQKNELTNGAYIRPLVYLGYGVMGLYHKDAPVKVSISAWEWGAYLGEEGLKKGVRVKISSFTRTPNTSGMGKAKSVANYMNSQMAKYEAVEAGYDEALLRDDQGYIAEASGAC
;
A
#
# COMPACT_ATOMS: atom_id res chain seq x y z
N PRO A 1 13.49 16.94 1.48
CA PRO A 1 13.68 17.60 2.79
C PRO A 1 14.51 16.78 3.79
N PHE A 2 14.56 15.44 3.64
CA PHE A 2 15.35 14.55 4.49
C PHE A 2 16.13 13.55 3.64
N THR A 3 17.26 13.08 4.17
CA THR A 3 18.08 12.00 3.63
C THR A 3 17.52 10.63 4.02
N LEU A 4 17.99 9.57 3.35
CA LEU A 4 17.62 8.20 3.69
C LEU A 4 18.03 7.84 5.13
N GLU A 5 19.20 8.29 5.58
CA GLU A 5 19.70 8.04 6.93
C GLU A 5 18.81 8.67 8.00
N GLU A 6 18.41 9.94 7.81
CA GLU A 6 17.50 10.64 8.71
C GLU A 6 16.14 9.93 8.81
N LEU A 7 15.60 9.46 7.68
CA LEU A 7 14.33 8.72 7.65
C LEU A 7 14.43 7.36 8.34
N ASN A 8 15.54 6.65 8.18
CA ASN A 8 15.77 5.37 8.85
C ASN A 8 15.91 5.58 10.36
N LYS A 9 16.69 6.58 10.77
CA LYS A 9 16.84 6.93 12.18
C LYS A 9 15.49 7.31 12.81
N ALA A 10 14.68 8.13 12.14
CA ALA A 10 13.37 8.53 12.63
C ALA A 10 12.41 7.32 12.81
N GLN A 11 12.47 6.31 11.94
CA GLN A 11 11.67 5.09 12.10
C GLN A 11 12.10 4.29 13.35
N VAL A 12 13.40 4.13 13.57
CA VAL A 12 13.93 3.42 14.74
C VAL A 12 13.56 4.15 16.03
N GLU A 13 13.76 5.47 16.08
CA GLU A 13 13.39 6.29 17.24
C GLU A 13 11.89 6.23 17.52
N LEU A 14 11.04 6.21 16.49
CA LEU A 14 9.59 6.08 16.63
C LEU A 14 9.22 4.77 17.32
N LEU A 15 9.81 3.65 16.90
CA LEU A 15 9.56 2.34 17.53
C LEU A 15 9.98 2.33 18.99
N GLN A 16 11.18 2.85 19.29
CA GLN A 16 11.72 2.91 20.65
C GLN A 16 10.85 3.76 21.57
N LYS A 17 10.44 4.96 21.13
CA LYS A 17 9.62 5.88 21.93
C LYS A 17 8.20 5.36 22.19
N ASN A 18 7.69 4.49 21.34
CA ASN A 18 6.39 3.85 21.53
C ASN A 18 6.50 2.45 22.15
N GLU A 19 7.70 2.05 22.59
CA GLU A 19 7.97 0.75 23.22
C GLU A 19 7.51 -0.46 22.37
N LEU A 20 7.48 -0.28 21.05
CA LEU A 20 7.04 -1.29 20.07
C LEU A 20 8.15 -2.33 19.85
N THR A 21 8.23 -3.30 20.76
CA THR A 21 9.32 -4.29 20.83
C THR A 21 8.95 -5.67 20.33
N ASN A 22 7.65 -6.01 20.27
CA ASN A 22 7.15 -7.35 19.94
C ASN A 22 6.70 -7.49 18.46
N GLY A 23 7.23 -6.64 17.58
CA GLY A 23 6.83 -6.53 16.19
C GLY A 23 5.88 -5.36 15.95
N ALA A 24 6.13 -4.63 14.87
CA ALA A 24 5.34 -3.47 14.50
C ALA A 24 5.29 -3.30 12.98
N TYR A 25 4.19 -2.73 12.53
CA TYR A 25 4.08 -2.23 11.17
C TYR A 25 4.44 -0.75 11.14
N ILE A 26 5.31 -0.37 10.21
CA ILE A 26 5.74 1.02 10.00
C ILE A 26 5.16 1.53 8.69
N ARG A 27 4.58 2.74 8.72
CA ARG A 27 4.00 3.42 7.57
C ARG A 27 4.65 4.79 7.37
N PRO A 28 5.78 4.87 6.65
CA PRO A 28 6.26 6.15 6.12
C PRO A 28 5.32 6.63 5.02
N LEU A 29 4.97 7.92 5.05
CA LEU A 29 4.13 8.57 4.04
C LEU A 29 4.77 9.91 3.64
N VAL A 30 5.07 10.04 2.34
CA VAL A 30 5.53 11.28 1.72
C VAL A 30 4.37 11.86 0.92
N TYR A 31 4.06 13.14 1.13
CA TYR A 31 2.91 13.79 0.51
C TYR A 31 3.18 15.28 0.24
N LEU A 32 2.40 15.85 -0.68
CA LEU A 32 2.40 17.29 -0.93
C LEU A 32 1.53 17.96 0.15
N GLY A 33 2.14 18.86 0.90
CA GLY A 33 1.52 19.59 1.99
C GLY A 33 0.70 20.79 1.52
N TYR A 34 0.09 21.46 2.51
CA TYR A 34 -0.73 22.64 2.27
C TYR A 34 0.05 23.76 1.57
N GLY A 35 -0.52 24.32 0.50
CA GLY A 35 0.09 25.33 -0.35
C GLY A 35 -0.64 25.44 -1.68
N VAL A 36 -0.03 24.93 -2.75
CA VAL A 36 -0.59 24.96 -4.11
C VAL A 36 -1.76 23.97 -4.24
N MET A 37 -2.89 24.43 -4.80
CA MET A 37 -4.11 23.63 -4.99
C MET A 37 -4.40 23.26 -6.47
N GLY A 38 -3.57 23.73 -7.41
CA GLY A 38 -3.68 23.39 -8.82
C GLY A 38 -3.00 22.07 -9.17
N LEU A 39 -3.29 21.52 -10.35
CA LEU A 39 -2.62 20.31 -10.87
C LEU A 39 -1.11 20.49 -11.02
N TYR A 40 -0.68 21.70 -11.40
CA TYR A 40 0.72 22.07 -11.44
C TYR A 40 1.21 22.39 -10.02
N HIS A 41 1.79 21.38 -9.38
CA HIS A 41 2.06 21.35 -7.94
C HIS A 41 3.54 21.58 -7.59
N LYS A 42 4.32 22.18 -8.50
CA LYS A 42 5.79 22.31 -8.38
C LYS A 42 6.25 22.94 -7.06
N ASP A 43 5.50 23.94 -6.57
CA ASP A 43 5.83 24.69 -5.37
C ASP A 43 5.09 24.19 -4.11
N ALA A 44 4.35 23.07 -4.21
CA ALA A 44 3.74 22.45 -3.05
C ALA A 44 4.83 21.85 -2.13
N PRO A 45 4.82 22.15 -0.82
CA PRO A 45 5.87 21.69 0.07
C PRO A 45 5.80 20.17 0.25
N VAL A 46 6.91 19.46 0.07
CA VAL A 46 6.98 18.02 0.36
C VAL A 46 7.04 17.81 1.87
N LYS A 47 6.09 17.05 2.41
CA LYS A 47 6.00 16.66 3.82
C LYS A 47 6.19 15.15 3.96
N VAL A 48 6.69 14.75 5.13
CA VAL A 48 6.88 13.35 5.50
C VAL A 48 6.26 13.13 6.87
N SER A 49 5.54 12.02 7.00
CA SER A 49 5.03 11.51 8.27
C SER A 49 5.40 10.04 8.40
N ILE A 50 5.64 9.59 9.62
CA ILE A 50 5.97 8.19 9.93
C ILE A 50 5.09 7.78 11.10
N SER A 51 4.35 6.70 10.93
CA SER A 51 3.50 6.12 11.97
C SER A 51 3.84 4.65 12.14
N ALA A 52 3.67 4.13 13.36
CA ALA A 52 3.88 2.72 13.66
C ALA A 52 2.85 2.22 14.66
N TRP A 53 2.44 0.96 14.54
CA TRP A 53 1.51 0.28 15.43
C TRP A 53 1.69 -1.24 15.37
N GLU A 54 1.19 -1.94 16.37
CA GLU A 54 1.12 -3.41 16.35
C GLU A 54 0.09 -3.86 15.31
N TRP A 55 0.50 -4.73 14.38
CA TRP A 55 -0.39 -5.24 13.34
C TRP A 55 -0.17 -6.73 13.13
N GLY A 56 -1.25 -7.51 13.28
CA GLY A 56 -1.24 -8.96 13.08
C GLY A 56 -1.11 -9.36 11.60
N ALA A 57 -1.19 -10.66 11.34
CA ALA A 57 -1.11 -11.21 9.99
C ALA A 57 -2.20 -10.62 9.06
N TYR A 58 -1.78 -10.07 7.91
CA TYR A 58 -2.67 -9.38 6.96
C TYR A 58 -3.83 -10.24 6.45
N LEU A 59 -3.59 -11.54 6.21
CA LEU A 59 -4.62 -12.52 5.79
C LEU A 59 -5.06 -13.44 6.95
N GLY A 60 -4.79 -13.03 8.19
CA GLY A 60 -5.03 -13.82 9.38
C GLY A 60 -4.08 -15.01 9.54
N GLU A 61 -3.99 -15.53 10.77
CA GLU A 61 -3.15 -16.71 11.05
C GLU A 61 -3.64 -17.98 10.35
N GLU A 62 -4.95 -18.11 10.16
CA GLU A 62 -5.53 -19.25 9.44
C GLU A 62 -5.14 -19.24 7.97
N GLY A 63 -5.16 -18.06 7.32
CA GLY A 63 -4.74 -17.91 5.93
C GLY A 63 -3.27 -18.29 5.72
N LEU A 64 -2.41 -18.00 6.70
CA LEU A 64 -1.01 -18.43 6.68
C LEU A 64 -0.85 -19.96 6.81
N LYS A 65 -1.73 -20.64 7.56
CA LYS A 65 -1.65 -22.09 7.82
C LYS A 65 -2.35 -22.94 6.77
N LYS A 66 -3.50 -22.48 6.26
CA LYS A 66 -4.42 -23.26 5.40
C LYS A 66 -4.50 -22.73 3.97
N GLY A 67 -3.85 -21.60 3.68
CA GLY A 67 -4.03 -20.88 2.42
C GLY A 67 -5.30 -20.03 2.41
N VAL A 68 -5.46 -19.25 1.35
CA VAL A 68 -6.58 -18.31 1.16
C VAL A 68 -7.32 -18.59 -0.14
N ARG A 69 -8.61 -18.26 -0.17
CA ARG A 69 -9.44 -18.32 -1.37
C ARG A 69 -9.31 -17.01 -2.12
N VAL A 70 -8.91 -17.09 -3.39
CA VAL A 70 -8.68 -15.92 -4.22
C VAL A 70 -9.66 -15.89 -5.38
N LYS A 71 -10.19 -14.69 -5.68
CA LYS A 71 -11.07 -14.45 -6.83
C LYS A 71 -10.34 -13.64 -7.90
N ILE A 72 -10.42 -14.08 -9.15
CA ILE A 72 -10.02 -13.23 -10.28
C ILE A 72 -11.00 -12.04 -10.34
N SER A 73 -10.44 -10.85 -10.14
CA SER A 73 -11.16 -9.58 -10.14
C SER A 73 -11.66 -9.22 -11.54
N SER A 74 -12.81 -8.54 -11.62
CA SER A 74 -13.26 -7.90 -12.85
C SER A 74 -12.46 -6.62 -13.16
N PHE A 75 -11.79 -6.04 -12.16
CA PHE A 75 -10.91 -4.90 -12.33
C PHE A 75 -9.56 -5.34 -12.91
N THR A 76 -9.18 -4.72 -14.03
CA THR A 76 -7.84 -4.84 -14.62
C THR A 76 -6.84 -4.02 -13.82
N ARG A 77 -5.62 -4.53 -13.66
CA ARG A 77 -4.49 -3.80 -13.07
C ARG A 77 -4.14 -2.59 -13.96
N THR A 78 -3.81 -1.45 -13.35
CA THR A 78 -3.45 -0.25 -14.10
C THR A 78 -2.24 -0.52 -15.02
N PRO A 79 -2.37 -0.30 -16.34
CA PRO A 79 -1.27 -0.51 -17.29
C PRO A 79 -0.09 0.41 -16.99
N ASN A 80 1.12 -0.03 -17.35
CA ASN A 80 2.34 0.78 -17.22
C ASN A 80 2.34 2.04 -18.10
N THR A 81 1.46 2.12 -19.10
CA THR A 81 1.25 3.28 -19.97
C THR A 81 0.37 4.36 -19.33
N SER A 82 -0.41 4.01 -18.30
CA SER A 82 -1.32 4.93 -17.62
C SER A 82 -0.97 5.17 -16.15
N GLY A 83 -0.23 4.25 -15.52
CA GLY A 83 0.12 4.32 -14.11
C GLY A 83 1.58 3.99 -13.84
N MET A 84 2.10 4.51 -12.73
CA MET A 84 3.46 4.26 -12.25
C MET A 84 3.47 3.08 -11.28
N GLY A 85 3.30 1.85 -11.78
CA GLY A 85 3.23 0.64 -10.96
C GLY A 85 4.48 0.35 -10.12
N LYS A 86 5.65 0.84 -10.56
CA LYS A 86 6.91 0.74 -9.80
C LYS A 86 6.98 1.67 -8.59
N ALA A 87 6.15 2.72 -8.56
CA ALA A 87 6.07 3.64 -7.44
C ALA A 87 4.94 3.21 -6.50
N LYS A 88 5.20 3.12 -5.20
CA LYS A 88 4.17 2.85 -4.19
C LYS A 88 3.38 4.12 -3.88
N SER A 89 2.55 4.54 -4.82
CA SER A 89 1.73 5.76 -4.74
C SER A 89 0.35 5.49 -4.15
N VAL A 90 -0.19 6.44 -3.37
CA VAL A 90 -1.56 6.40 -2.83
C VAL A 90 -2.59 6.24 -3.96
N ALA A 91 -2.38 6.90 -5.10
CA ALA A 91 -3.29 6.84 -6.23
C ALA A 91 -3.50 5.41 -6.77
N ASN A 92 -2.47 4.56 -6.69
CA ASN A 92 -2.53 3.18 -7.19
C ASN A 92 -3.48 2.33 -6.35
N TYR A 93 -3.67 2.67 -5.07
CA TYR A 93 -4.48 1.88 -4.15
C TYR A 93 -5.98 1.98 -4.37
N MET A 94 -6.47 2.93 -5.19
CA MET A 94 -7.89 2.95 -5.57
C MET A 94 -8.26 1.66 -6.34
N ASN A 95 -7.43 1.26 -7.32
CA ASN A 95 -7.62 0.02 -8.07
C ASN A 95 -7.58 -1.21 -7.16
N SER A 96 -6.57 -1.29 -6.28
CA SER A 96 -6.45 -2.37 -5.30
C SER A 96 -7.65 -2.47 -4.36
N GLN A 97 -8.13 -1.33 -3.83
CA GLN A 97 -9.27 -1.30 -2.90
C GLN A 97 -10.55 -1.81 -3.57
N MET A 98 -10.82 -1.38 -4.81
CA MET A 98 -12.02 -1.81 -5.53
C MET A 98 -11.96 -3.31 -5.88
N ALA A 99 -10.80 -3.82 -6.30
CA ALA A 99 -10.61 -5.24 -6.55
C ALA A 99 -10.78 -6.08 -5.28
N LYS A 100 -10.18 -5.65 -4.16
CA LYS A 100 -10.33 -6.31 -2.86
C LYS A 100 -11.78 -6.32 -2.40
N TYR A 101 -12.45 -5.18 -2.51
CA TYR A 101 -13.86 -5.04 -2.16
C TYR A 101 -14.73 -6.04 -2.93
N GLU A 102 -14.58 -6.12 -4.25
CA GLU A 102 -15.32 -7.10 -5.08
C GLU A 102 -15.07 -8.54 -4.62
N ALA A 103 -13.83 -8.92 -4.34
CA ALA A 103 -13.51 -10.28 -3.91
C ALA A 103 -14.14 -10.63 -2.56
N VAL A 104 -14.07 -9.72 -1.59
CA VAL A 104 -14.62 -9.91 -0.26
C VAL A 104 -16.15 -9.99 -0.29
N GLU A 105 -16.81 -9.11 -1.06
CA GLU A 105 -18.28 -9.15 -1.23
C GLU A 105 -18.75 -10.44 -1.93
N ALA A 106 -17.90 -11.05 -2.76
CA ALA A 106 -18.16 -12.35 -3.36
C ALA A 106 -17.80 -13.54 -2.44
N GLY A 107 -17.40 -13.28 -1.19
CA GLY A 107 -17.06 -14.28 -0.19
C GLY A 107 -15.63 -14.82 -0.28
N TYR A 108 -14.72 -14.20 -1.03
CA TYR A 108 -13.31 -14.62 -1.11
C TYR A 108 -12.44 -13.81 -0.15
N ASP A 109 -11.25 -14.34 0.15
CA ASP A 109 -10.33 -13.71 1.09
C ASP A 109 -9.49 -12.63 0.42
N GLU A 110 -9.20 -12.75 -0.88
CA GLU A 110 -8.34 -11.83 -1.63
C GLU A 110 -8.69 -11.79 -3.12
N ALA A 111 -8.29 -10.71 -3.79
CA ALA A 111 -8.43 -10.51 -5.22
C ALA A 111 -7.13 -10.77 -5.97
N LEU A 112 -7.21 -11.47 -7.11
CA LEU A 112 -6.15 -11.61 -8.10
C LEU A 112 -6.50 -10.77 -9.32
N LEU A 113 -5.60 -9.87 -9.72
CA LEU A 113 -5.80 -9.00 -10.87
C LEU A 113 -5.08 -9.53 -12.10
N ARG A 114 -5.65 -9.22 -13.25
CA ARG A 114 -5.01 -9.42 -14.56
C ARG A 114 -4.47 -8.10 -15.10
N ASP A 115 -3.45 -8.18 -15.94
CA ASP A 115 -3.02 -7.05 -16.75
C ASP A 115 -3.99 -6.78 -17.92
N ASP A 116 -3.71 -5.73 -18.69
CA ASP A 116 -4.49 -5.31 -19.86
C ASP A 116 -4.39 -6.27 -21.05
N GLN A 117 -3.48 -7.24 -20.99
CA GLN A 117 -3.35 -8.32 -21.97
C GLN A 117 -4.07 -9.59 -21.50
N GLY A 118 -4.64 -9.60 -20.29
CA GLY A 118 -5.38 -10.72 -19.71
C GLY A 118 -4.52 -11.75 -19.00
N TYR A 119 -3.22 -11.53 -18.82
CA TYR A 119 -2.34 -12.38 -18.03
C TYR A 119 -2.47 -12.05 -16.54
N ILE A 120 -2.06 -12.99 -15.67
CA ILE A 120 -2.02 -12.74 -14.24
C ILE A 120 -0.95 -11.68 -13.94
N ALA A 121 -1.36 -10.64 -13.22
CA ALA A 121 -0.46 -9.57 -12.78
C ALA A 121 0.00 -9.83 -11.33
N GLU A 122 -0.88 -9.60 -10.36
CA GLU A 122 -0.60 -9.69 -8.92
C GLU A 122 -1.90 -9.63 -8.11
N ALA A 123 -1.84 -9.87 -6.80
CA ALA A 123 -2.97 -9.68 -5.91
C ALA A 123 -3.18 -8.19 -5.58
N SER A 124 -4.31 -7.84 -4.95
CA SER A 124 -4.63 -6.43 -4.66
C SER A 124 -3.57 -5.74 -3.79
N GLY A 125 -2.98 -6.47 -2.83
CA GLY A 125 -2.01 -5.95 -1.86
C GLY A 125 -0.75 -6.79 -1.71
N ALA A 126 -0.50 -7.78 -2.56
CA ALA A 126 0.65 -8.67 -2.51
C ALA A 126 1.14 -9.04 -3.92
N CYS A 127 2.44 -9.27 -4.06
CA CYS A 127 3.06 -9.86 -5.24
C CYS A 127 3.38 -11.34 -4.98
#